data_AF-A0A973LL29-F1
#
_entry.id   AF-A0A973LL29-F1
#
_cell.length_a   1.000
_cell.length_b   1.000
_cell.length_c   1.000
_cell.angle_alpha   90.00
_cell.angle_beta   90.00
_cell.angle_gamma   90.00
#
_symmetry.space_group_name_H-M   'P 1'
#
loop_
_entity.id
_entity.type
_entity.pdbx_description
1 polymer ?
#
loop_
_entity_poly.entity_id
_entity_poly.type
_entity_poly.pdbx_seq_one_letter_code
_entity_poly.pdbx_strand_id
1 'polypeptide(L)'
;MSSVQAVPLTARCAKILAAREHAVVSVSAFNGFFTLRAIRSLLEWATGTFAGVHVLVPGVELAGTLVARGLPAGAALVKARSAANNTRNRVVRVLDGMQAVNATVFDWNELSANRAYRRSRRELERLAAKDPSFRARCLEAVRPAVGVRELSPEQAAYALPFLLAELPLLLNSPAILRTGSSVFCHPEPMPLVGELYAGALPVSRSPCQGFVSSRPVASEE
;
A
#
# COMPACT_ATOMS: atom_id res chain seq x y z
N MET A 1 -2.94 2.80 25.75
CA MET A 1 -2.39 3.11 24.40
C MET A 1 -2.29 1.80 23.64
N SER A 2 -2.87 1.71 22.43
CA SER A 2 -2.69 0.52 21.58
C SER A 2 -1.22 0.33 21.26
N SER A 3 -0.63 -0.81 21.62
CA SER A 3 0.74 -1.15 21.27
C SER A 3 0.80 -1.66 19.83
N VAL A 4 1.63 -1.02 19.00
CA VAL A 4 1.92 -1.47 17.63
C VAL A 4 3.41 -1.76 17.54
N GLN A 5 3.74 -2.98 17.12
CA GLN A 5 5.09 -3.33 16.73
C GLN A 5 5.37 -2.74 15.35
N ALA A 6 6.37 -1.87 15.28
CA ALA A 6 6.82 -1.20 14.07
C ALA A 6 8.26 -1.64 13.74
N VAL A 7 8.42 -2.57 12.81
CA VAL A 7 9.74 -3.11 12.43
C VAL A 7 10.18 -2.47 11.09
N PRO A 8 11.18 -1.59 11.10
CA PRO A 8 11.70 -1.00 9.86
C PRO A 8 12.42 -2.06 9.01
N LEU A 9 12.22 -2.03 7.70
CA LEU A 9 12.78 -3.04 6.80
C LEU A 9 14.31 -2.99 6.70
N THR A 10 14.91 -1.81 6.83
CA THR A 10 16.36 -1.59 6.75
C THR A 10 16.81 -0.55 7.78
N ALA A 11 18.12 -0.46 8.03
CA ALA A 11 18.69 0.60 8.88
C ALA A 11 18.35 2.02 8.37
N ARG A 12 18.21 2.22 7.06
CA ARG A 12 17.75 3.52 6.52
C ARG A 12 16.28 3.76 6.84
N CYS A 13 15.43 2.73 6.73
CA CYS A 13 14.02 2.84 7.14
C CYS A 13 13.90 3.17 8.63
N ALA A 14 14.80 2.64 9.48
CA ALA A 14 14.83 2.96 10.90
C ALA A 14 15.13 4.45 11.15
N LYS A 15 16.06 5.05 10.40
CA LYS A 15 16.35 6.50 10.48
C LYS A 15 15.14 7.35 10.05
N ILE A 16 14.45 6.97 8.97
CA ILE A 16 13.25 7.68 8.49
C ILE A 16 12.10 7.53 9.49
N LEU A 17 11.90 6.33 10.05
CA LEU A 17 10.92 6.08 11.10
C LEU A 17 11.19 6.93 12.34
N ALA A 18 12.46 7.05 12.76
CA ALA A 18 12.85 7.85 13.92
C ALA A 18 12.59 9.36 13.73
N ALA A 19 12.59 9.86 12.49
CA ALA A 19 12.27 11.25 12.19
C ALA A 19 10.79 11.59 12.42
N ARG A 20 9.89 10.60 12.42
CA ARG A 20 8.45 10.75 12.74
C ARG A 20 7.73 11.83 11.91
N GLU A 21 8.20 12.10 10.70
CA GLU A 21 7.65 13.17 9.89
C GLU A 21 6.30 12.78 9.27
N HIS A 22 6.27 11.66 8.55
CA HIS A 22 5.08 11.24 7.84
C HIS A 22 4.95 9.72 7.71
N ALA A 23 3.72 9.22 7.73
CA ALA A 23 3.41 7.83 7.43
C ALA A 23 2.30 7.70 6.38
N VAL A 24 2.46 6.74 5.47
CA VAL A 24 1.37 6.19 4.67
C VAL A 24 0.93 4.88 5.32
N VAL A 25 -0.28 4.83 5.89
CA VAL A 25 -0.86 3.59 6.42
C VAL A 25 -1.71 2.96 5.31
N SER A 26 -1.28 1.81 4.77
CA SER A 26 -2.06 1.09 3.76
C SER A 26 -3.04 0.12 4.41
N VAL A 27 -4.32 0.29 4.10
CA VAL A 27 -5.41 -0.58 4.59
C VAL A 27 -6.00 -1.33 3.40
N SER A 28 -5.84 -2.65 3.37
CA SER A 28 -6.34 -3.48 2.27
C SER A 28 -7.76 -4.00 2.52
N ALA A 29 -8.57 -4.09 1.46
CA ALA A 29 -9.81 -4.87 1.48
C ALA A 29 -9.50 -6.37 1.31
N PHE A 30 -10.44 -7.21 1.75
CA PHE A 30 -10.36 -8.68 1.65
C PHE A 30 -9.13 -9.31 2.33
N ASN A 31 -8.50 -8.59 3.25
CA ASN A 31 -7.43 -9.09 4.08
C ASN A 31 -7.95 -9.19 5.52
N GLY A 32 -8.05 -10.42 6.04
CA GLY A 32 -8.61 -10.73 7.36
C GLY A 32 -7.89 -10.05 8.52
N PHE A 33 -6.66 -9.56 8.29
CA PHE A 33 -5.92 -8.76 9.27
C PHE A 33 -6.62 -7.44 9.61
N PHE A 34 -7.21 -6.74 8.63
CA PHE A 34 -7.79 -5.41 8.80
C PHE A 34 -9.19 -5.45 9.42
N THR A 35 -9.27 -6.00 10.62
CA THR A 35 -10.44 -5.87 11.50
C THR A 35 -10.59 -4.42 11.96
N LEU A 36 -11.78 -4.04 12.44
CA LEU A 36 -11.99 -2.68 12.98
C LEU A 36 -11.03 -2.37 14.15
N ARG A 37 -10.75 -3.37 15.01
CA ARG A 37 -9.78 -3.26 16.11
C ARG A 37 -8.37 -3.01 15.58
N ALA A 38 -7.93 -3.78 14.59
CA ALA A 38 -6.60 -3.61 14.01
C ALA A 38 -6.44 -2.25 13.31
N ILE A 39 -7.45 -1.83 12.53
CA ILE A 39 -7.48 -0.50 11.90
C ILE A 39 -7.38 0.59 12.98
N ARG A 40 -8.18 0.50 14.05
CA ARG A 40 -8.12 1.46 15.16
C ARG A 40 -6.73 1.52 15.80
N SER A 41 -6.16 0.39 16.21
CA SER A 41 -4.85 0.36 16.84
C SER A 41 -3.73 0.91 15.93
N LEU A 42 -3.76 0.60 14.64
CA LEU A 42 -2.79 1.14 13.67
C LEU A 42 -2.94 2.66 13.49
N LEU A 43 -4.18 3.16 13.40
CA LEU A 43 -4.41 4.59 13.20
C LEU A 43 -4.12 5.39 14.47
N GLU A 44 -4.48 4.90 15.66
CA GLU A 44 -4.10 5.49 16.96
C GLU A 44 -2.58 5.61 17.09
N TRP A 45 -1.86 4.53 16.76
CA TRP A 45 -0.40 4.55 16.76
C TRP A 45 0.15 5.57 15.76
N ALA A 46 -0.34 5.56 14.52
CA ALA A 46 0.19 6.41 13.46
C ALA A 46 -0.05 7.90 13.77
N THR A 47 -1.28 8.28 14.14
CA THR A 47 -1.62 9.69 14.40
C THR A 47 -0.96 10.23 15.66
N GLY A 48 -0.69 9.38 16.65
CA GLY A 48 0.08 9.72 17.85
C GLY A 48 1.60 9.71 17.65
N THR A 49 2.10 9.13 16.56
CA THR A 49 3.55 8.99 16.30
C THR A 49 4.07 9.99 15.27
N PHE A 50 3.33 10.25 14.20
CA PHE A 50 3.81 11.03 13.06
C PHE A 50 3.17 12.43 12.98
N ALA A 51 3.92 13.41 12.49
CA ALA A 51 3.40 14.76 12.30
C ALA A 51 2.29 14.82 11.23
N GLY A 52 2.37 13.98 10.19
CA GLY A 52 1.31 13.81 9.19
C GLY A 52 1.06 12.34 8.85
N VAL A 53 -0.20 11.99 8.60
CA VAL A 53 -0.61 10.64 8.22
C VAL A 53 -1.49 10.68 6.98
N HIS A 54 -1.13 9.90 5.97
CA HIS A 54 -2.04 9.57 4.89
C HIS A 54 -2.47 8.11 5.01
N VAL A 55 -3.77 7.85 4.88
CA VAL A 55 -4.31 6.49 4.92
C VAL A 55 -4.74 6.10 3.51
N LEU A 56 -4.01 5.16 2.92
CA LEU A 56 -4.30 4.61 1.61
C LEU A 56 -5.38 3.52 1.77
N VAL A 57 -6.51 3.70 1.11
CA VAL A 57 -7.59 2.70 1.06
C VAL A 57 -7.75 2.15 -0.37
N PRO A 58 -8.37 0.97 -0.55
CA PRO A 58 -8.49 0.32 -1.84
C PRO A 58 -9.29 1.18 -2.82
N GLY A 59 -8.80 1.28 -4.06
CA GLY A 59 -9.50 1.92 -5.18
C GLY A 59 -10.20 0.91 -6.10
N VAL A 60 -10.64 1.40 -7.27
CA VAL A 60 -11.27 0.58 -8.31
C VAL A 60 -10.31 -0.46 -8.90
N GLU A 61 -9.00 -0.23 -8.77
CA GLU A 61 -7.90 -1.11 -9.20
C GLU A 61 -8.04 -2.52 -8.62
N LEU A 62 -8.69 -2.68 -7.47
CA LEU A 62 -8.99 -3.97 -6.86
C LEU A 62 -9.84 -4.89 -7.75
N ALA A 63 -10.62 -4.31 -8.68
CA ALA A 63 -11.44 -5.07 -9.63
C ALA A 63 -10.59 -6.01 -10.49
N GLY A 64 -9.39 -5.59 -10.91
CA GLY A 64 -8.48 -6.42 -11.68
C GLY A 64 -8.06 -7.68 -10.94
N THR A 65 -7.67 -7.56 -9.66
CA THR A 65 -7.36 -8.70 -8.81
C THR A 65 -8.55 -9.66 -8.66
N LEU A 66 -9.78 -9.13 -8.58
CA LEU A 66 -10.99 -9.96 -8.51
C LEU A 66 -11.29 -10.70 -9.82
N VAL A 67 -11.05 -10.06 -10.97
CA VAL A 67 -11.15 -10.74 -12.28
C VAL A 67 -10.10 -11.84 -12.39
N ALA A 68 -8.86 -11.58 -11.97
CA ALA A 68 -7.81 -12.60 -11.95
C ALA A 68 -8.14 -13.81 -11.04
N ARG A 69 -8.96 -13.59 -10.00
CA ARG A 69 -9.53 -14.64 -9.12
C ARG A 69 -10.71 -15.40 -9.74
N GLY A 70 -11.13 -15.05 -10.96
CA GLY A 70 -12.20 -15.72 -11.70
C GLY A 70 -13.57 -15.04 -11.60
N LEU A 71 -13.69 -13.83 -11.05
CA LEU A 71 -14.96 -13.11 -11.08
C LEU A 71 -15.21 -12.47 -12.46
N PRO A 72 -16.44 -12.52 -13.00
CA PRO A 72 -16.79 -11.76 -14.19
C PRO A 72 -16.55 -10.26 -13.99
N ALA A 73 -16.06 -9.56 -15.01
CA ALA A 73 -15.61 -8.16 -14.91
C ALA A 73 -16.66 -7.19 -14.31
N GLY A 74 -17.92 -7.32 -14.71
CA GLY A 74 -19.01 -6.50 -14.15
C GLY A 74 -19.22 -6.74 -12.65
N ALA A 75 -19.25 -8.00 -12.22
CA ALA A 75 -19.39 -8.38 -10.82
C ALA A 75 -18.14 -7.97 -9.99
N ALA A 76 -16.95 -8.10 -10.58
CA ALA A 76 -15.70 -7.68 -9.97
C ALA A 76 -15.69 -6.17 -9.69
N LEU A 77 -16.17 -5.34 -10.63
CA LEU A 77 -16.26 -3.89 -10.44
C LEU A 77 -17.21 -3.50 -9.31
N VAL A 78 -18.41 -4.09 -9.27
CA VAL A 78 -19.39 -3.85 -8.21
C VAL A 78 -18.82 -4.25 -6.85
N LYS A 79 -18.21 -5.43 -6.76
CA LYS A 79 -17.60 -5.94 -5.53
C LYS A 79 -16.40 -5.10 -5.08
N ALA A 80 -15.55 -4.65 -6.01
CA ALA A 80 -14.43 -3.76 -5.71
C ALA A 80 -14.90 -2.43 -5.15
N ARG A 81 -15.88 -1.77 -5.78
CA ARG A 81 -16.46 -0.51 -5.29
C ARG A 81 -17.09 -0.65 -3.90
N SER A 82 -17.87 -1.71 -3.70
CA SER A 82 -18.47 -1.99 -2.39
C SER A 82 -17.41 -2.16 -1.30
N ALA A 83 -16.35 -2.94 -1.58
CA ALA A 83 -15.27 -3.16 -0.64
C ALA A 83 -14.43 -1.90 -0.37
N ALA A 84 -14.11 -1.13 -1.42
CA ALA A 84 -13.43 0.16 -1.32
C ALA A 84 -14.22 1.12 -0.41
N ASN A 85 -15.51 1.31 -0.68
CA ASN A 85 -16.38 2.18 0.12
C ASN A 85 -16.49 1.69 1.58
N ASN A 86 -16.63 0.38 1.80
CA ASN A 86 -16.72 -0.17 3.15
C ASN A 86 -15.43 0.08 3.94
N THR A 87 -14.27 -0.21 3.35
CA THR A 87 -12.96 0.05 3.98
C THR A 87 -12.78 1.53 4.27
N ARG A 88 -13.07 2.40 3.30
CA ARG A 88 -13.01 3.86 3.46
C ARG A 88 -13.88 4.35 4.61
N ASN A 89 -15.14 3.92 4.64
CA ASN A 89 -16.08 4.31 5.70
C ASN A 89 -15.63 3.85 7.09
N ARG A 90 -15.02 2.65 7.22
CA ARG A 90 -14.46 2.18 8.49
C ARG A 90 -13.30 3.05 8.95
N VAL A 91 -12.36 3.35 8.04
CA VAL A 91 -11.21 4.20 8.32
C VAL A 91 -11.66 5.60 8.73
N VAL A 92 -12.53 6.24 7.95
CA VAL A 92 -13.07 7.58 8.24
C VAL A 92 -13.76 7.59 9.60
N ARG A 93 -14.65 6.63 9.89
CA ARG A 93 -15.33 6.54 11.19
C ARG A 93 -14.35 6.43 12.37
N VAL A 94 -13.26 5.69 12.21
CA VAL A 94 -12.23 5.57 13.23
C VAL A 94 -11.51 6.90 13.43
N LEU A 95 -11.08 7.55 12.34
CA LEU A 95 -10.42 8.87 12.40
C LEU A 95 -11.31 9.94 13.01
N ASP A 96 -12.58 10.01 12.62
CA ASP A 96 -13.56 10.96 13.16
C ASP A 96 -13.79 10.73 14.66
N GLY A 97 -13.94 9.47 15.06
CA GLY A 97 -14.11 9.12 16.48
C GLY A 97 -12.89 9.42 17.35
N MET A 98 -11.70 9.54 16.75
CA MET A 98 -10.47 9.98 17.43
C MET A 98 -10.21 11.47 17.26
N GLN A 99 -11.03 12.19 16.48
CA GLN A 99 -10.80 13.58 16.09
C GLN A 99 -9.39 13.80 15.50
N ALA A 100 -8.93 12.87 14.67
CA ALA A 100 -7.57 12.88 14.13
C ALA A 100 -7.39 14.00 13.08
N VAL A 101 -6.85 15.15 13.50
CA VAL A 101 -6.65 16.33 12.63
C VAL A 101 -5.46 16.22 11.68
N ASN A 102 -4.50 15.32 11.96
CA ASN A 102 -3.28 15.14 11.16
C ASN A 102 -3.39 13.97 10.16
N ALA A 103 -4.58 13.42 9.93
CA ALA A 103 -4.82 12.26 9.07
C ALA A 103 -5.67 12.61 7.85
N THR A 104 -5.26 12.15 6.66
CA THR A 104 -6.03 12.29 5.41
C THR A 104 -6.23 10.93 4.76
N VAL A 105 -7.48 10.58 4.42
CA VAL A 105 -7.81 9.34 3.69
C VAL A 105 -7.82 9.60 2.21
N PHE A 106 -7.16 8.73 1.44
CA PHE A 106 -7.12 8.84 -0.01
C PHE A 106 -7.08 7.46 -0.68
N ASP A 107 -7.46 7.41 -1.95
CA ASP A 107 -7.25 6.29 -2.84
C ASP A 107 -6.56 6.77 -4.14
N TRP A 108 -6.46 5.87 -5.12
CA TRP A 108 -5.78 6.16 -6.37
C TRP A 108 -6.53 7.15 -7.27
N ASN A 109 -7.84 7.35 -7.06
CA ASN A 109 -8.61 8.34 -7.78
C ASN A 109 -8.15 9.76 -7.43
N GLU A 110 -7.85 10.05 -6.15
CA GLU A 110 -7.26 11.33 -5.73
C GLU A 110 -5.84 11.52 -6.30
N LEU A 111 -5.13 10.44 -6.63
CA LEU A 111 -3.82 10.50 -7.28
C LEU A 111 -3.89 10.62 -8.80
N SER A 112 -5.07 10.47 -9.41
CA SER A 112 -5.23 10.42 -10.88
C SER A 112 -4.72 11.69 -11.59
N ALA A 113 -4.80 12.85 -10.94
CA ALA A 113 -4.29 14.13 -11.44
C ALA A 113 -2.85 14.46 -10.96
N ASN A 114 -2.29 13.69 -10.03
CA ASN A 114 -0.97 13.96 -9.46
C ASN A 114 0.15 13.65 -10.47
N ARG A 115 0.90 14.69 -10.88
CA ARG A 115 1.94 14.58 -11.92
C ARG A 115 3.08 13.63 -11.53
N ALA A 116 3.53 13.67 -10.27
CA ALA A 116 4.63 12.83 -9.79
C ALA A 116 4.22 11.35 -9.79
N TYR A 117 3.02 11.06 -9.28
CA TYR A 117 2.44 9.72 -9.30
C TYR A 117 2.29 9.18 -10.72
N ARG A 118 1.64 9.94 -11.62
CA ARG A 118 1.43 9.52 -13.02
C ARG A 118 2.74 9.25 -13.76
N ARG A 119 3.76 10.09 -13.52
CA ARG A 119 5.08 9.90 -14.12
C ARG A 119 5.70 8.59 -13.65
N SER A 120 5.76 8.39 -12.33
CA SER A 120 6.31 7.17 -11.73
C SER A 120 5.57 5.91 -12.21
N ARG A 121 4.23 5.93 -12.19
CA ARG A 121 3.41 4.81 -12.68
C ARG A 121 3.69 4.47 -14.14
N ARG A 122 3.76 5.48 -15.03
CA ARG A 122 4.09 5.25 -16.45
C ARG A 122 5.49 4.71 -16.66
N GLU A 123 6.47 5.14 -15.86
CA GLU A 123 7.83 4.61 -15.92
C GLU A 123 7.85 3.13 -15.51
N LEU A 124 7.12 2.77 -14.45
CA LEU A 124 6.99 1.38 -13.99
C LEU A 124 6.25 0.48 -14.99
N GLU A 125 5.16 0.98 -15.59
CA GLU A 125 4.42 0.28 -16.64
C GLU A 125 5.31 0.00 -17.86
N ARG A 126 6.10 1.00 -18.29
CA ARG A 126 7.07 0.82 -19.39
C ARG A 126 8.17 -0.15 -19.04
N LEU A 127 8.67 -0.11 -17.82
CA LEU A 127 9.70 -1.03 -17.36
C LEU A 127 9.17 -2.46 -17.33
N ALA A 128 7.99 -2.69 -16.76
CA ALA A 128 7.35 -4.01 -16.77
C ALA A 128 7.05 -4.53 -18.19
N ALA A 129 6.84 -3.65 -19.16
CA ALA A 129 6.67 -4.04 -20.56
C ALA A 129 8.00 -4.39 -21.26
N LYS A 130 9.11 -3.76 -20.87
CA LYS A 130 10.41 -3.87 -21.56
C LYS A 130 11.39 -4.83 -20.91
N ASP A 131 11.32 -5.01 -19.59
CA ASP A 131 12.24 -5.82 -18.81
C ASP A 131 11.51 -7.09 -18.31
N PRO A 132 11.79 -8.26 -18.93
CA PRO A 132 11.16 -9.52 -18.53
C PRO A 132 11.48 -9.94 -17.09
N SER A 133 12.66 -9.59 -16.57
CA SER A 133 13.07 -9.93 -15.20
C SER A 133 12.25 -9.13 -14.18
N PHE A 134 12.15 -7.81 -14.39
CA PHE A 134 11.30 -6.97 -13.55
C PHE A 134 9.84 -7.41 -13.62
N ARG A 135 9.34 -7.72 -14.83
CA ARG A 135 7.99 -8.25 -15.01
C ARG A 135 7.77 -9.55 -14.24
N ALA A 136 8.71 -10.48 -14.30
CA ALA A 136 8.61 -11.76 -13.58
C ALA A 136 8.51 -11.55 -12.07
N ARG A 137 9.34 -10.67 -11.49
CA ARG A 137 9.28 -10.29 -10.07
C ARG A 137 7.95 -9.64 -9.69
N CYS A 138 7.40 -8.75 -10.53
CA CYS A 138 6.08 -8.19 -10.31
C CYS A 138 4.96 -9.26 -10.34
N LEU A 139 5.05 -10.23 -11.25
CA LEU A 139 4.08 -11.32 -11.33
C LEU A 139 4.14 -12.23 -10.11
N GLU A 140 5.35 -12.58 -9.64
CA GLU A 140 5.53 -13.32 -8.40
C GLU A 140 4.91 -12.59 -7.20
N ALA A 141 5.07 -11.26 -7.13
CA ALA A 141 4.54 -10.44 -6.06
C ALA A 141 3.01 -10.42 -6.00
N VAL A 142 2.30 -10.53 -7.13
CA VAL A 142 0.83 -10.52 -7.15
C VAL A 142 0.19 -11.91 -7.03
N ARG A 143 0.95 -13.01 -7.20
CA ARG A 143 0.43 -14.39 -7.07
C ARG A 143 -0.34 -14.64 -5.77
N PRO A 144 0.15 -14.25 -4.58
CA PRO A 144 -0.59 -14.48 -3.33
C PRO A 144 -1.92 -13.73 -3.30
N ALA A 145 -1.97 -12.53 -3.90
CA ALA A 145 -3.20 -11.76 -3.99
C ALA A 145 -4.23 -12.41 -4.95
N VAL A 146 -3.78 -13.15 -5.97
CA VAL A 146 -4.69 -13.90 -6.86
C VAL A 146 -5.04 -15.28 -6.28
N GLY A 147 -4.17 -15.88 -5.47
CA GLY A 147 -4.41 -17.18 -4.83
C GLY A 147 -4.11 -18.37 -5.74
N VAL A 148 -3.18 -18.22 -6.69
CA VAL A 148 -2.77 -19.26 -7.64
C VAL A 148 -1.26 -19.50 -7.59
N ARG A 149 -0.83 -20.72 -7.92
CA ARG A 149 0.60 -21.08 -8.01
C ARG A 149 1.29 -20.41 -9.19
N GLU A 150 0.60 -20.37 -10.33
CA GLU A 150 1.05 -19.74 -11.57
C GLU A 150 -0.07 -18.89 -12.14
N LEU A 151 0.30 -17.74 -12.71
CA LEU A 151 -0.65 -16.82 -13.35
C LEU A 151 -0.73 -17.14 -14.83
N SER A 152 -1.94 -17.31 -15.36
CA SER A 152 -2.14 -17.27 -16.80
C SER A 152 -1.83 -15.86 -17.35
N PRO A 153 -1.53 -15.71 -18.65
CA PRO A 153 -1.34 -14.40 -19.26
C PRO A 153 -2.51 -13.44 -19.04
N GLU A 154 -3.74 -13.97 -19.04
CA GLU A 154 -4.96 -13.20 -18.77
C GLU A 154 -5.03 -12.74 -17.31
N GLN A 155 -4.80 -13.64 -16.34
CA GLN A 155 -4.77 -13.29 -14.92
C GLN A 155 -3.68 -12.24 -14.63
N ALA A 156 -2.52 -12.39 -15.26
CA ALA A 156 -1.41 -11.44 -15.17
C ALA A 156 -1.82 -10.04 -15.67
N ALA A 157 -2.53 -9.96 -16.80
CA ALA A 157 -3.00 -8.69 -17.37
C ALA A 157 -3.98 -7.96 -16.43
N TYR A 158 -4.79 -8.69 -15.68
CA TYR A 158 -5.73 -8.11 -14.71
C TYR A 158 -5.11 -7.82 -13.33
N ALA A 159 -4.16 -8.62 -12.86
CA ALA A 159 -3.58 -8.47 -11.51
C ALA A 159 -2.47 -7.41 -11.45
N LEU A 160 -1.63 -7.33 -12.49
CA LEU A 160 -0.46 -6.46 -12.51
C LEU A 160 -0.77 -4.95 -12.34
N PRO A 161 -1.85 -4.40 -12.93
CA PRO A 161 -2.19 -2.99 -12.76
C PRO A 161 -2.36 -2.54 -11.30
N PHE A 162 -2.84 -3.41 -10.40
CA PHE A 162 -2.99 -3.10 -8.99
C PHE A 162 -1.62 -2.85 -8.33
N LEU A 163 -0.66 -3.75 -8.54
CA LEU A 163 0.70 -3.58 -8.03
C LEU A 163 1.37 -2.33 -8.62
N LEU A 164 1.25 -2.11 -9.93
CA LEU A 164 1.86 -0.95 -10.58
C LEU A 164 1.24 0.39 -10.14
N ALA A 165 0.00 0.37 -9.64
CA ALA A 165 -0.61 1.52 -8.99
C ALA A 165 -0.03 1.77 -7.58
N GLU A 166 0.34 0.73 -6.83
CA GLU A 166 0.86 0.87 -5.46
C GLU A 166 2.36 1.22 -5.42
N LEU A 167 3.16 0.66 -6.33
CA LEU A 167 4.61 0.84 -6.38
C LEU A 167 5.12 2.29 -6.33
N PRO A 168 4.48 3.30 -6.97
CA PRO A 168 4.88 4.70 -6.81
C PRO A 168 4.93 5.16 -5.35
N LEU A 169 3.97 4.75 -4.51
CA LEU A 169 3.92 5.12 -3.10
C LEU A 169 4.96 4.35 -2.27
N LEU A 170 5.25 3.10 -2.63
CA LEU A 170 6.32 2.31 -2.01
C LEU A 170 7.72 2.85 -2.33
N LEU A 171 7.89 3.52 -3.47
CA LEU A 171 9.17 4.03 -3.96
C LEU A 171 9.42 5.50 -3.60
N ASN A 172 8.39 6.35 -3.62
CA ASN A 172 8.55 7.79 -3.42
C ASN A 172 7.25 8.51 -3.01
N SER A 173 6.61 8.07 -1.94
CA SER A 173 5.52 8.81 -1.31
C SER A 173 5.89 10.27 -0.93
N PRO A 174 7.13 10.63 -0.50
CA PRO A 174 7.47 12.03 -0.22
C PRO A 174 7.22 12.99 -1.40
N ALA A 175 7.66 12.62 -2.61
CA ALA A 175 7.43 13.46 -3.78
C ALA A 175 5.96 13.50 -4.22
N ILE A 176 5.21 12.41 -4.01
CA ILE A 176 3.80 12.30 -4.41
C ILE A 176 2.91 13.10 -3.45
N LEU A 177 3.14 12.97 -2.14
CA LEU A 177 2.33 13.55 -1.06
C LEU A 177 2.92 14.88 -0.52
N ARG A 178 4.02 15.35 -1.11
CA ARG A 178 4.70 16.61 -0.77
C ARG A 178 5.17 16.67 0.69
N THR A 179 5.83 15.61 1.15
CA THR A 179 6.50 15.57 2.45
C THR A 179 8.02 15.49 2.26
N GLY A 180 8.80 15.80 3.29
CA GLY A 180 10.26 15.70 3.28
C GLY A 180 10.75 14.25 3.37
N SER A 181 10.12 13.44 4.22
CA SER A 181 10.33 12.00 4.34
C SER A 181 9.02 11.28 4.66
N SER A 182 8.97 9.96 4.45
CA SER A 182 7.74 9.18 4.69
C SER A 182 8.06 7.70 4.85
N VAL A 183 7.38 7.03 5.77
CA VAL A 183 7.37 5.55 5.85
C VAL A 183 6.06 4.99 5.30
N PHE A 184 6.14 3.94 4.49
CA PHE A 184 4.98 3.13 4.09
C PHE A 184 4.79 2.01 5.12
N CYS A 185 3.64 2.00 5.78
CA CYS A 185 3.29 1.09 6.86
C CYS A 185 2.30 0.04 6.36
N HIS A 186 2.68 -1.23 6.43
CA HIS A 186 1.82 -2.36 6.11
C HIS A 186 2.21 -3.57 7.00
N PRO A 187 1.30 -4.48 7.36
CA PRO A 187 1.61 -5.59 8.28
C PRO A 187 2.69 -6.53 7.78
N GLU A 188 2.75 -6.77 6.47
CA GLU A 188 3.73 -7.65 5.83
C GLU A 188 4.29 -7.00 4.56
N PRO A 189 5.61 -7.01 4.34
CA PRO A 189 6.16 -6.65 3.05
C PRO A 189 5.80 -7.72 2.01
N MET A 190 5.39 -7.29 0.81
CA MET A 190 5.38 -8.18 -0.33
C MET A 190 6.83 -8.59 -0.64
N PRO A 191 7.11 -9.81 -1.18
CA PRO A 191 8.47 -10.25 -1.47
C PRO A 191 9.30 -9.22 -2.26
N LEU A 192 8.67 -8.60 -3.27
CA LEU A 192 9.26 -7.55 -4.10
C LEU A 192 9.79 -6.35 -3.30
N VAL A 193 9.16 -5.99 -2.17
CA VAL A 193 9.57 -4.83 -1.37
C VAL A 193 10.98 -5.00 -0.81
N GLY A 194 11.36 -6.22 -0.41
CA GLY A 194 12.73 -6.50 0.03
C GLY A 194 13.76 -6.18 -1.07
N GLU A 195 13.51 -6.69 -2.28
CA GLU A 195 14.38 -6.48 -3.44
C GLU A 195 14.45 -5.00 -3.87
N LEU A 196 13.31 -4.30 -3.86
CA LEU A 196 13.24 -2.86 -4.12
C LEU A 196 14.11 -2.06 -3.14
N TYR A 197 14.06 -2.41 -1.85
CA TYR A 197 14.77 -1.69 -0.80
C TYR A 197 16.25 -2.07 -0.71
N ALA A 198 16.62 -3.26 -1.18
CA ALA A 198 17.99 -3.69 -1.38
C ALA A 198 18.65 -3.08 -2.64
N GLY A 199 17.84 -2.47 -3.54
CA GLY A 199 18.34 -1.96 -4.82
C GLY A 199 18.67 -3.05 -5.85
N ALA A 200 18.04 -4.22 -5.71
CA ALA A 200 18.27 -5.37 -6.58
C ALA A 200 17.47 -5.33 -7.89
N LEU A 201 16.59 -4.32 -8.05
CA LEU A 201 15.72 -4.15 -9.20
C LEU A 201 16.08 -2.88 -9.98
N PRO A 202 15.76 -2.81 -11.30
CA PRO A 202 16.08 -1.68 -12.16
C PRO A 202 15.17 -0.45 -11.91
N VAL A 203 14.83 -0.19 -10.64
CA VAL A 203 14.05 0.96 -10.19
C VAL A 203 14.72 1.59 -8.97
N SER A 204 14.76 2.92 -8.95
CA SER A 204 15.33 3.65 -7.84
C SER A 204 14.26 4.06 -6.84
N ARG A 205 14.51 3.78 -5.56
CA ARG A 205 13.73 4.30 -4.43
C ARG A 205 14.28 5.66 -4.00
N SER A 206 13.39 6.57 -3.61
CA SER A 206 13.79 7.84 -2.98
C SER A 206 14.58 7.58 -1.69
N PRO A 207 15.67 8.32 -1.42
CA PRO A 207 16.42 8.18 -0.17
C PRO A 207 15.56 8.52 1.07
N CYS A 208 14.49 9.31 0.90
CA CYS A 208 13.58 9.74 1.96
C CYS A 208 12.34 8.83 2.14
N GLN A 209 12.27 7.71 1.41
CA GLN A 209 11.17 6.73 1.50
C GLN A 209 11.56 5.54 2.38
N GLY A 210 10.77 5.21 3.40
CA GLY A 210 10.94 4.03 4.26
C GLY A 210 9.82 3.01 4.10
N PHE A 211 10.05 1.78 4.56
CA PHE A 211 9.02 0.76 4.74
C PHE A 211 9.07 0.23 6.17
N VAL A 212 7.92 0.06 6.79
CA VAL A 212 7.76 -0.43 8.15
C VAL A 212 6.69 -1.51 8.18
N SER A 213 7.08 -2.68 8.69
CA SER A 213 6.13 -3.72 9.07
C SER A 213 5.40 -3.28 10.34
N SER A 214 4.11 -2.94 10.24
CA SER A 214 3.33 -2.41 11.36
C SER A 214 2.20 -3.35 11.77
N ARG A 215 2.23 -3.86 13.01
CA ARG A 215 1.25 -4.82 13.54
C ARG A 215 0.81 -4.47 14.96
N PRO A 216 -0.50 -4.47 15.28
CA PRO A 216 -0.95 -4.42 16.66
C PRO A 216 -0.37 -5.60 17.44
N VAL A 217 0.13 -5.35 18.64
CA VAL A 217 0.52 -6.39 19.59
C VAL A 217 -0.74 -6.81 20.33
N ALA A 218 -0.96 -8.12 20.48
CA ALA A 218 -2.02 -8.57 21.37
C ALA A 218 -1.69 -8.07 22.78
N SER A 219 -2.61 -7.35 23.40
CA SER A 219 -2.55 -7.14 24.84
C SER A 219 -2.63 -8.52 25.47
N GLU A 220 -1.62 -8.94 26.24
CA GLU A 220 -1.82 -10.01 27.22
C GLU A 220 -2.81 -9.44 28.24
N GLU A 221 -4.02 -10.01 28.28
CA GLU A 221 -4.96 -9.81 29.39
C GLU A 221 -4.58 -10.71 30.57
#